data_AF-A0A1I8NVI5-F1
#
_entry.id   AF-A0A1I8NVI5-F1
#
_cell.length_a   1.000
_cell.length_b   1.000
_cell.length_c   1.000
_cell.angle_alpha   90.00
_cell.angle_beta   90.00
_cell.angle_gamma   90.00
#
_symmetry.space_group_name_H-M   'P 1'
#
loop_
_entity.id
_entity.type
_entity.pdbx_description
1 polymer ?
#
loop_
_entity_poly.entity_id
_entity_poly.type
_entity_poly.pdbx_seq_one_letter_code
_entity_poly.pdbx_strand_id
1 'polypeptide(L)'
;MYANYAETPEQEQVLQKLEEMFYTTPQWQLHQLCVENNWNLELCVSQWMNFVNNANLREKNKTEADPNPATNHPNKETLQICERYQRIGENIKKGYKVLILMRGPPGVGKTYTAHEIVKTFVDLQSPFDHIEDFIFSADDYFYNSKGVYRYNVKYLSEAHEFNQNRVREKAMSGFSPIIVDNTNLKLWEMMPYVKYAVQNGYTIEIVEPKPSWSKCAGKLAQRNIHGVAAEKIRTMMDKYEKGDVPDLMKVN
;
A
#
# COMPACT_ATOMS: atom_id res chain seq x y z
N MET A 1 -2.05 -0.52 -18.01
CA MET A 1 -1.20 -1.66 -18.39
C MET A 1 -0.68 -2.28 -17.11
N TYR A 2 -1.17 -3.48 -16.79
CA TYR A 2 -0.80 -4.19 -15.57
C TYR A 2 0.70 -4.53 -15.57
N ALA A 3 1.35 -4.48 -14.41
CA ALA A 3 2.67 -5.06 -14.28
C ALA A 3 2.49 -6.57 -14.42
N ASN A 4 2.95 -7.15 -15.54
CA ASN A 4 3.04 -8.59 -15.66
C ASN A 4 4.03 -9.08 -14.59
N TYR A 5 3.51 -9.68 -13.52
CA TYR A 5 4.30 -10.33 -12.49
C TYR A 5 4.90 -11.65 -13.00
N ALA A 6 4.22 -12.29 -13.93
CA ALA A 6 4.72 -13.45 -14.63
C ALA A 6 5.48 -13.01 -15.89
N GLU A 7 6.70 -13.51 -16.04
CA GLU A 7 7.54 -13.32 -17.23
C GLU A 7 7.19 -14.33 -18.33
N THR A 8 6.48 -15.43 -18.00
CA THR A 8 6.05 -16.46 -18.96
C THR A 8 4.62 -16.96 -18.71
N PRO A 9 3.93 -17.56 -19.71
CA PRO A 9 2.61 -18.17 -19.53
C PRO A 9 2.57 -19.26 -18.46
N GLU A 10 3.65 -20.01 -18.28
CA GLU A 10 3.77 -21.06 -17.26
C GLU A 10 3.80 -20.45 -15.85
N GLN A 11 4.52 -19.33 -15.69
CA GLN A 11 4.55 -18.57 -14.44
C GLN A 11 3.17 -18.00 -14.11
N GLU A 12 2.45 -17.49 -15.11
CA GLU A 12 1.10 -16.97 -14.94
C GLU A 12 0.12 -18.06 -14.45
N GLN A 13 0.22 -19.27 -15.00
CA GLN A 13 -0.59 -20.41 -14.54
C GLN A 13 -0.30 -20.81 -13.09
N VAL A 14 0.95 -20.72 -12.64
CA VAL A 14 1.32 -21.02 -11.25
C VAL A 14 0.75 -19.96 -10.31
N LEU A 15 0.85 -18.69 -10.68
CA LEU A 15 0.31 -17.59 -9.88
C LEU A 15 -1.23 -17.66 -9.79
N GLN A 16 -1.93 -17.91 -10.91
CA GLN A 16 -3.39 -18.08 -10.92
C GLN A 16 -3.84 -19.23 -10.02
N LYS A 17 -3.17 -20.38 -10.07
CA LYS A 17 -3.49 -21.52 -9.20
C LYS A 17 -3.29 -21.19 -7.72
N LEU A 18 -2.25 -20.43 -7.38
CA LEU A 18 -2.01 -19.99 -6.00
C LEU A 18 -3.02 -18.94 -5.55
N GLU A 19 -3.47 -18.06 -6.44
CA GLU A 19 -4.55 -17.09 -6.17
C GLU A 19 -5.88 -17.80 -5.90
N GLU A 20 -6.20 -18.86 -6.65
CA GLU A 20 -7.38 -19.69 -6.38
C GLU A 20 -7.27 -20.43 -5.03
N MET A 21 -6.11 -21.04 -4.76
CA MET A 21 -5.88 -21.80 -3.53
C MET A 21 -5.80 -20.92 -2.28
N PHE A 22 -5.25 -19.72 -2.41
CA PHE A 22 -4.96 -18.80 -1.32
C PHE A 22 -5.58 -17.42 -1.56
N TYR A 23 -6.84 -17.41 -1.96
CA TYR A 23 -7.63 -16.23 -2.38
C TYR A 23 -7.71 -15.06 -1.39
N THR A 24 -7.29 -15.25 -0.13
CA THR A 24 -7.17 -14.19 0.87
C THR A 24 -5.79 -13.54 0.92
N THR A 25 -4.82 -14.07 0.16
CA THR A 25 -3.43 -13.66 0.16
C THR A 25 -3.18 -12.64 -0.95
N PRO A 26 -2.57 -11.47 -0.64
CA PRO A 26 -2.26 -10.47 -1.66
C PRO A 26 -1.41 -11.04 -2.81
N GLN A 27 -1.74 -10.67 -4.04
CA GLN A 27 -1.08 -11.16 -5.26
C GLN A 27 0.44 -10.94 -5.24
N TRP A 28 0.93 -9.81 -4.73
CA TRP A 28 2.37 -9.55 -4.61
C TRP A 28 3.09 -10.55 -3.69
N GLN A 29 2.41 -11.04 -2.66
CA GLN A 29 2.95 -12.00 -1.71
C GLN A 29 2.98 -13.41 -2.33
N LEU A 30 1.94 -13.76 -3.09
CA LEU A 30 1.93 -14.98 -3.90
C LEU A 30 3.01 -14.94 -4.98
N HIS A 31 3.20 -13.79 -5.62
CA HIS A 31 4.29 -13.59 -6.57
C HIS A 31 5.67 -13.72 -5.90
N GLN A 32 5.87 -13.14 -4.71
CA GLN A 32 7.12 -13.31 -3.97
C GLN A 32 7.35 -14.79 -3.60
N LEU A 33 6.31 -15.49 -3.15
CA LEU A 33 6.35 -16.94 -2.89
C LEU A 33 6.74 -17.72 -4.15
N CYS A 34 6.17 -17.38 -5.31
CA CYS A 34 6.55 -17.96 -6.60
C CYS A 34 8.03 -17.72 -6.91
N VAL A 35 8.51 -16.48 -6.80
CA VAL A 35 9.91 -16.13 -7.09
C VAL A 35 10.87 -16.89 -6.17
N GLU A 36 10.58 -16.97 -4.88
CA GLU A 36 11.41 -17.68 -3.89
C GLU A 36 11.47 -19.20 -4.14
N ASN A 37 10.44 -19.75 -4.77
CA ASN A 37 10.32 -21.19 -5.05
C ASN A 37 10.54 -21.54 -6.53
N ASN A 38 11.18 -20.64 -7.28
CA ASN A 38 11.44 -20.83 -8.72
C ASN A 38 10.20 -21.23 -9.52
N TRP A 39 9.04 -20.66 -9.17
CA TRP A 39 7.74 -20.91 -9.78
C TRP A 39 7.30 -22.39 -9.74
N ASN A 40 7.83 -23.17 -8.79
CA ASN A 40 7.37 -24.53 -8.56
C ASN A 40 6.12 -24.52 -7.67
N LEU A 41 4.96 -24.89 -8.24
CA LEU A 41 3.68 -24.85 -7.54
C LEU A 41 3.66 -25.70 -6.26
N GLU A 42 4.22 -26.91 -6.28
CA GLU A 42 4.22 -27.80 -5.12
C GLU A 42 5.06 -27.24 -3.97
N LEU A 43 6.21 -26.64 -4.28
CA LEU A 43 7.04 -25.96 -3.28
C LEU A 43 6.36 -24.71 -2.73
N CYS A 44 5.70 -23.91 -3.58
CA CYS A 44 4.91 -22.76 -3.15
C CYS A 44 3.80 -23.18 -2.17
N VAL A 45 3.01 -24.18 -2.54
CA VAL A 45 1.92 -24.71 -1.70
C VAL A 45 2.47 -25.29 -0.40
N SER A 46 3.54 -26.10 -0.46
CA SER A 46 4.16 -26.70 0.72
C SER A 46 4.70 -25.63 1.69
N GLN A 47 5.44 -24.65 1.18
CA GLN A 47 5.96 -23.54 1.99
C GLN A 47 4.82 -22.71 2.60
N TRP A 48 3.76 -22.43 1.84
CA TRP A 48 2.61 -21.68 2.32
C TRP A 48 1.82 -22.43 3.39
N MET A 49 1.52 -23.72 3.17
CA MET A 49 0.81 -24.55 4.14
C MET A 49 1.62 -24.75 5.42
N ASN A 50 2.94 -24.90 5.32
CA ASN A 50 3.82 -24.91 6.48
C ASN A 50 3.79 -23.59 7.23
N PHE A 51 3.75 -22.45 6.52
CA PHE A 51 3.60 -21.14 7.15
C PHE A 51 2.28 -21.02 7.93
N VAL A 52 1.14 -21.37 7.30
CA VAL A 52 -0.19 -21.33 7.92
C VAL A 52 -0.29 -22.28 9.12
N ASN A 53 0.19 -23.51 8.98
CA ASN A 53 0.18 -24.49 10.06
C ASN A 53 1.06 -24.06 11.24
N ASN A 54 2.24 -23.49 10.97
CA ASN A 54 3.11 -22.96 12.02
C ASN A 54 2.52 -21.70 12.69
N ALA A 55 1.78 -20.86 11.97
CA ALA A 55 1.05 -19.75 12.57
C ALA A 55 -0.05 -20.25 13.53
N ASN A 56 -0.82 -21.25 13.12
CA ASN A 56 -1.87 -21.87 13.94
C ASN A 56 -1.31 -22.63 15.17
N LEU A 57 -0.14 -23.27 15.04
CA LEU A 57 0.55 -23.92 16.16
C LEU A 57 1.15 -22.91 17.15
N ARG A 58 1.61 -21.74 16.69
CA ARG A 58 2.15 -20.67 17.55
C ARG A 58 1.06 -19.95 18.35
N GLU A 59 -0.17 -19.89 17.85
CA GLU A 59 -1.31 -19.44 18.66
C GLU A 59 -1.62 -20.42 19.79
N LYS A 60 -1.47 -21.73 19.55
CA LYS A 60 -1.66 -22.78 20.57
C LYS A 60 -0.51 -22.85 21.59
N ASN A 61 0.73 -22.54 21.20
CA ASN A 61 1.93 -22.73 22.01
C ASN A 61 2.46 -21.45 22.70
N LYS A 62 1.62 -20.42 22.90
CA LYS A 62 1.96 -19.20 23.65
C LYS A 62 2.30 -19.43 25.15
N THR A 63 2.41 -20.66 25.63
CA THR A 63 2.65 -20.98 27.05
C THR A 63 4.07 -21.36 27.46
N GLU A 64 5.05 -21.64 26.59
CA GLU A 64 6.40 -21.98 27.09
C GLU A 64 7.50 -21.72 26.04
N ALA A 65 8.59 -21.08 26.48
CA ALA A 65 9.74 -20.67 25.66
C ALA A 65 10.89 -21.69 25.77
N ASP A 66 11.67 -21.93 24.69
CA ASP A 66 13.14 -21.78 24.56
C ASP A 66 13.66 -22.19 23.13
N PRO A 67 14.97 -22.22 22.73
CA PRO A 67 15.49 -21.36 21.68
C PRO A 67 16.24 -22.05 20.49
N ASN A 68 16.05 -21.52 19.25
CA ASN A 68 16.90 -21.63 18.02
C ASN A 68 17.13 -23.04 17.39
N PRO A 69 17.47 -23.21 16.06
CA PRO A 69 18.25 -22.31 15.18
C PRO A 69 17.68 -22.04 13.77
N ALA A 70 18.12 -20.93 13.18
CA ALA A 70 18.27 -20.69 11.73
C ALA A 70 17.14 -21.19 10.81
N THR A 71 15.97 -20.55 10.88
CA THR A 71 15.03 -20.54 9.75
C THR A 71 14.85 -19.09 9.31
N ASN A 72 14.72 -18.86 7.99
CA ASN A 72 14.41 -17.56 7.40
C ASN A 72 13.03 -17.10 7.90
N HIS A 73 12.99 -16.58 9.11
CA HIS A 73 11.81 -15.98 9.70
C HIS A 73 11.55 -14.65 8.98
N PRO A 74 10.30 -14.36 8.55
CA PRO A 74 9.94 -13.01 8.17
C PRO A 74 10.27 -12.12 9.36
N ASN A 75 11.07 -11.08 9.11
CA ASN A 75 11.47 -10.17 10.16
C ASN A 75 10.21 -9.52 10.79
N LYS A 76 10.34 -9.01 12.01
CA LYS A 76 9.24 -8.37 12.76
C LYS A 76 8.51 -7.29 11.94
N GLU A 77 9.24 -6.60 11.06
CA GLU A 77 8.70 -5.55 10.19
C GLU A 77 7.80 -6.13 9.08
N THR A 78 8.18 -7.24 8.44
CA THR A 78 7.35 -7.96 7.46
C THR A 78 6.05 -8.43 8.08
N LEU A 79 6.08 -8.98 9.30
CA LEU A 79 4.87 -9.43 9.99
C LEU A 79 3.91 -8.26 10.27
N GLN A 80 4.44 -7.15 10.79
CA GLN A 80 3.65 -5.93 11.05
C GLN A 80 3.01 -5.35 9.79
N ILE A 81 3.69 -5.45 8.65
CA ILE A 81 3.15 -5.03 7.35
C ILE A 81 1.97 -5.94 6.99
N CYS A 82 2.13 -7.26 7.06
CA CYS A 82 1.05 -8.21 6.74
C CYS A 82 -0.18 -8.03 7.65
N GLU A 83 0.02 -7.91 8.96
CA GLU A 83 -1.06 -7.65 9.93
C GLU A 83 -1.83 -6.37 9.59
N ARG A 84 -1.13 -5.31 9.12
CA ARG A 84 -1.76 -4.06 8.69
C ARG A 84 -2.65 -4.27 7.46
N TYR A 85 -2.17 -4.95 6.43
CA TYR A 85 -2.97 -5.22 5.23
C TYR A 85 -4.19 -6.09 5.54
N GLN A 86 -4.04 -7.10 6.40
CA GLN A 86 -5.16 -7.93 6.85
C GLN A 86 -6.21 -7.07 7.56
N ARG A 87 -5.79 -6.22 8.51
CA ARG A 87 -6.70 -5.31 9.22
C ARG A 87 -7.41 -4.33 8.28
N ILE A 88 -6.69 -3.75 7.31
CA ILE A 88 -7.28 -2.88 6.27
C ILE A 88 -8.37 -3.65 5.51
N GLY A 89 -8.04 -4.83 5.00
CA GLY A 89 -8.95 -5.65 4.22
C GLY A 89 -10.19 -6.10 5.00
N GLU A 90 -10.01 -6.53 6.24
CA GLU A 90 -11.13 -6.86 7.13
C GLU A 90 -12.05 -5.67 7.38
N ASN A 91 -11.49 -4.50 7.64
CA ASN A 91 -12.27 -3.29 7.90
C ASN A 91 -13.10 -2.88 6.67
N ILE A 92 -12.50 -2.93 5.48
CA ILE A 92 -13.20 -2.67 4.22
C ILE A 92 -14.34 -3.69 4.03
N LYS A 93 -14.07 -4.99 4.19
CA LYS A 93 -15.08 -6.05 4.03
C LYS A 93 -16.22 -5.98 5.04
N LYS A 94 -15.96 -5.49 6.25
CA LYS A 94 -16.98 -5.25 7.29
C LYS A 94 -17.81 -3.98 7.05
N GLY A 95 -17.49 -3.20 6.02
CA GLY A 95 -18.16 -1.94 5.71
C GLY A 95 -17.77 -0.78 6.63
N TYR A 96 -16.65 -0.88 7.35
CA TYR A 96 -16.13 0.26 8.11
C TYR A 96 -15.60 1.35 7.16
N LYS A 97 -15.67 2.60 7.64
CA LYS A 97 -15.08 3.74 6.94
C LYS A 97 -13.58 3.75 7.18
N VAL A 98 -12.79 3.60 6.12
CA VAL A 98 -11.31 3.50 6.20
C VAL A 98 -10.67 4.59 5.35
N LEU A 99 -9.83 5.41 5.99
CA LEU A 99 -8.93 6.34 5.31
C LEU A 99 -7.52 5.75 5.33
N ILE A 100 -6.92 5.59 4.16
CA ILE A 100 -5.58 5.06 3.98
C ILE A 100 -4.67 6.18 3.49
N LEU A 101 -3.65 6.50 4.26
CA LEU A 101 -2.64 7.50 3.93
C LEU A 101 -1.40 6.77 3.41
N MET A 102 -1.16 6.83 2.11
CA MET A 102 0.08 6.31 1.55
C MET A 102 1.24 7.21 1.97
N ARG A 103 2.40 6.62 2.21
CA ARG A 103 3.55 7.37 2.71
C ARG A 103 4.87 6.84 2.19
N GLY A 104 5.72 7.76 1.74
CA GLY A 104 7.08 7.46 1.28
C GLY A 104 7.49 8.21 0.01
N PRO A 105 8.79 8.16 -0.34
CA PRO A 105 9.34 8.94 -1.44
C PRO A 105 8.76 8.51 -2.81
N PRO A 106 8.91 9.34 -3.86
CA PRO A 106 8.61 8.94 -5.24
C PRO A 106 9.33 7.64 -5.62
N GLY A 107 8.66 6.75 -6.36
CA GLY A 107 9.23 5.47 -6.83
C GLY A 107 9.28 4.33 -5.81
N VAL A 108 8.76 4.54 -4.59
CA VAL A 108 8.71 3.49 -3.55
C VAL A 108 7.57 2.48 -3.75
N GLY A 109 6.61 2.77 -4.63
CA GLY A 109 5.49 1.87 -4.96
C GLY A 109 4.14 2.25 -4.34
N LYS A 110 3.92 3.50 -3.93
CA LYS A 110 2.66 3.93 -3.29
C LYS A 110 1.43 3.71 -4.17
N THR A 111 1.39 4.29 -5.36
CA THR A 111 0.30 4.13 -6.34
C THR A 111 0.01 2.66 -6.61
N TYR A 112 1.08 1.90 -6.85
CA TYR A 112 0.97 0.46 -7.04
C TYR A 112 0.29 -0.23 -5.84
N THR A 113 0.75 0.02 -4.61
CA THR A 113 0.14 -0.53 -3.40
C THR A 113 -1.31 -0.08 -3.21
N ALA A 114 -1.64 1.17 -3.52
CA ALA A 114 -3.01 1.68 -3.45
C ALA A 114 -3.94 0.90 -4.40
N HIS A 115 -3.50 0.66 -5.64
CA HIS A 115 -4.26 -0.13 -6.61
C HIS A 115 -4.46 -1.56 -6.10
N GLU A 116 -3.44 -2.20 -5.54
CA GLU A 116 -3.53 -3.57 -5.02
C GLU A 116 -4.50 -3.68 -3.84
N ILE A 117 -4.54 -2.68 -2.96
CA ILE A 117 -5.52 -2.63 -1.87
C ILE A 117 -6.95 -2.61 -2.43
N VAL A 118 -7.22 -1.75 -3.42
CA VAL A 118 -8.57 -1.65 -4.03
C VAL A 118 -8.94 -2.97 -4.71
N LYS A 119 -8.09 -3.48 -5.61
CA LYS A 119 -8.36 -4.74 -6.33
C LYS A 119 -8.61 -5.93 -5.41
N THR A 120 -7.91 -5.98 -4.28
CA THR A 120 -7.95 -7.14 -3.38
C THR A 120 -9.13 -7.08 -2.41
N PHE A 121 -9.51 -5.88 -1.96
CA PHE A 121 -10.43 -5.73 -0.83
C PHE A 121 -11.75 -5.02 -1.15
N VAL A 122 -11.84 -4.33 -2.29
CA VAL A 122 -13.06 -3.65 -2.73
C VAL A 122 -13.77 -4.50 -3.77
N ASP A 123 -15.06 -4.74 -3.55
CA ASP A 123 -15.94 -5.40 -4.52
C ASP A 123 -16.36 -4.38 -5.59
N LEU A 124 -15.59 -4.30 -6.68
CA LEU A 124 -15.80 -3.34 -7.76
C LEU A 124 -16.92 -3.83 -8.69
N GLN A 125 -17.97 -3.02 -8.86
CA GLN A 125 -19.03 -3.31 -9.82
C GLN A 125 -18.67 -2.79 -11.21
N SER A 126 -17.84 -3.55 -11.94
CA SER A 126 -17.52 -3.24 -13.33
C SER A 126 -18.78 -3.24 -14.21
N PRO A 127 -18.95 -2.26 -15.14
CA PRO A 127 -18.00 -1.21 -15.53
C PRO A 127 -18.19 0.11 -14.77
N PHE A 128 -19.04 0.17 -13.75
CA PHE A 128 -19.46 1.40 -13.09
C PHE A 128 -18.41 1.94 -12.12
N ASP A 129 -17.69 1.04 -11.44
CA ASP A 129 -16.63 1.41 -10.51
C ASP A 129 -15.25 1.31 -11.17
N HIS A 130 -14.40 2.30 -10.90
CA HIS A 130 -13.00 2.30 -11.30
C HIS A 130 -12.09 2.39 -10.08
N ILE A 131 -10.90 1.78 -10.17
CA ILE A 131 -9.90 1.83 -9.10
C ILE A 131 -9.57 3.29 -8.73
N GLU A 132 -9.52 4.17 -9.73
CA GLU A 132 -9.21 5.59 -9.57
C GLU A 132 -10.26 6.35 -8.74
N ASP A 133 -11.49 5.82 -8.60
CA ASP A 133 -12.54 6.46 -7.78
C ASP A 133 -12.24 6.43 -6.27
N PHE A 134 -11.29 5.58 -5.87
CA PHE A 134 -10.85 5.36 -4.49
C PHE A 134 -9.52 6.04 -4.16
N ILE A 135 -8.79 6.54 -5.17
CA ILE A 135 -7.41 7.03 -5.03
C ILE A 135 -7.35 8.54 -5.31
N PHE A 136 -6.71 9.27 -4.40
CA PHE A 136 -6.70 10.73 -4.38
C PHE A 136 -5.27 11.25 -4.27
N SER A 137 -4.75 11.84 -5.35
CA SER A 137 -3.41 12.43 -5.39
C SER A 137 -3.45 13.92 -5.73
N ALA A 138 -2.52 14.68 -5.14
CA ALA A 138 -2.29 16.06 -5.58
C ALA A 138 -1.74 16.12 -7.02
N ASP A 139 -1.07 15.05 -7.48
CA ASP A 139 -0.52 15.00 -8.83
C ASP A 139 -1.62 15.01 -9.91
N ASP A 140 -2.85 14.59 -9.58
CA ASP A 140 -4.03 14.62 -10.46
C ASP A 140 -4.30 16.02 -11.01
N TYR A 141 -3.99 17.06 -10.23
CA TYR A 141 -4.18 18.46 -10.63
C TYR A 141 -3.33 18.85 -11.85
N PHE A 142 -2.19 18.18 -12.05
CA PHE A 142 -1.23 18.51 -13.11
C PHE A 142 -1.49 17.77 -14.42
N TYR A 143 -2.53 16.94 -14.50
CA TYR A 143 -2.95 16.32 -15.74
C TYR A 143 -3.93 17.22 -16.49
N ASN A 144 -3.68 17.45 -17.77
CA ASN A 144 -4.64 18.14 -18.64
C ASN A 144 -5.73 17.19 -19.16
N SER A 145 -6.73 17.74 -19.88
CA SER A 145 -7.82 16.95 -20.49
C SER A 145 -7.38 15.88 -21.49
N LYS A 146 -6.11 15.90 -21.92
CA LYS A 146 -5.50 14.88 -22.79
C LYS A 146 -4.67 13.86 -22.01
N GLY A 147 -4.70 13.89 -20.68
CA GLY A 147 -3.93 12.99 -19.82
C GLY A 147 -2.42 13.29 -19.78
N VAL A 148 -2.00 14.50 -20.18
CA VAL A 148 -0.57 14.87 -20.17
C VAL A 148 -0.22 15.56 -18.85
N TYR A 149 0.74 14.98 -18.13
CA TYR A 149 1.27 15.52 -16.87
C TYR A 149 2.16 16.75 -17.11
N ARG A 150 1.90 17.84 -16.38
CA ARG A 150 2.66 19.10 -16.44
C ARG A 150 2.84 19.71 -15.05
N TYR A 151 3.84 19.23 -14.32
CA TYR A 151 4.17 19.78 -13.01
C TYR A 151 4.57 21.26 -13.08
N ASN A 152 4.04 22.05 -12.16
CA ASN A 152 4.49 23.42 -11.94
C ASN A 152 4.38 23.77 -10.45
N VAL A 153 5.53 24.00 -9.82
CA VAL A 153 5.65 24.30 -8.39
C VAL A 153 4.80 25.50 -7.94
N LYS A 154 4.50 26.45 -8.83
CA LYS A 154 3.66 27.62 -8.53
C LYS A 154 2.23 27.23 -8.15
N TYR A 155 1.74 26.09 -8.64
CA TYR A 155 0.39 25.59 -8.38
C TYR A 155 0.36 24.47 -7.35
N LEU A 156 1.46 24.25 -6.61
CA LEU A 156 1.55 23.15 -5.66
C LEU A 156 0.55 23.30 -4.50
N SER A 157 0.32 24.53 -4.03
CA SER A 157 -0.65 24.80 -2.97
C SER A 157 -2.07 24.47 -3.43
N GLU A 158 -2.42 24.91 -4.63
CA GLU A 158 -3.71 24.70 -5.29
C GLU A 158 -3.94 23.22 -5.59
N ALA A 159 -2.90 22.49 -5.99
CA ALA A 159 -2.95 21.04 -6.20
C ALA A 159 -3.26 20.29 -4.89
N HIS A 160 -2.64 20.70 -3.78
CA HIS A 160 -2.94 20.13 -2.47
C HIS A 160 -4.35 20.48 -2.00
N GLU A 161 -4.80 21.73 -2.16
CA GLU A 161 -6.16 22.17 -1.82
C GLU A 161 -7.22 21.41 -2.64
N PHE A 162 -6.99 21.26 -3.94
CA PHE A 162 -7.82 20.45 -4.84
C PHE A 162 -7.99 19.02 -4.32
N ASN A 163 -6.89 18.35 -3.97
CA ASN A 163 -6.95 16.99 -3.45
C ASN A 163 -7.62 16.91 -2.07
N GLN A 164 -7.35 17.87 -1.19
CA GLN A 164 -7.99 17.96 0.13
C GLN A 164 -9.51 18.14 0.01
N ASN A 165 -9.97 18.96 -0.93
CA ASN A 165 -11.40 19.16 -1.16
C ASN A 165 -12.08 17.89 -1.68
N ARG A 166 -11.47 17.17 -2.62
CA ARG A 166 -11.97 15.88 -3.10
C ARG A 166 -12.09 14.84 -1.98
N VAL A 167 -11.06 14.72 -1.13
CA VAL A 167 -11.08 13.79 0.01
C VAL A 167 -12.15 14.20 1.03
N ARG A 168 -12.29 15.49 1.32
CA ARG A 168 -13.32 16.03 2.22
C ARG A 168 -14.72 15.67 1.74
N GLU A 169 -15.02 15.89 0.47
CA GLU A 169 -16.34 15.61 -0.11
C GLU A 169 -16.68 14.11 -0.04
N LYS A 170 -15.73 13.24 -0.38
CA LYS A 170 -15.89 11.79 -0.27
C LYS A 170 -16.05 11.33 1.19
N ALA A 171 -15.30 11.93 2.12
CA ALA A 171 -15.44 11.63 3.54
C ALA A 171 -16.82 12.04 4.07
N MET A 172 -17.32 13.21 3.68
CA MET A 172 -18.65 13.70 4.05
C MET A 172 -19.78 12.85 3.48
N SER A 173 -19.60 12.28 2.29
CA SER A 173 -20.59 11.36 1.70
C SER A 173 -20.53 9.95 2.29
N GLY A 174 -19.61 9.66 3.22
CA GLY A 174 -19.41 8.34 3.80
C GLY A 174 -18.78 7.32 2.85
N PHE A 175 -18.19 7.76 1.74
CA PHE A 175 -17.55 6.89 0.75
C PHE A 175 -16.32 6.19 1.35
N SER A 176 -16.17 4.87 1.12
CA SER A 176 -15.07 4.09 1.71
C SER A 176 -14.65 2.93 0.78
N PRO A 177 -13.36 2.57 0.74
CA PRO A 177 -12.23 3.26 1.35
C PRO A 177 -11.88 4.58 0.65
N ILE A 178 -11.14 5.46 1.33
CA ILE A 178 -10.49 6.62 0.71
C ILE A 178 -8.98 6.42 0.82
N ILE A 179 -8.25 6.45 -0.30
CA ILE A 179 -6.80 6.28 -0.32
C ILE A 179 -6.15 7.58 -0.80
N VAL A 180 -5.30 8.19 0.03
CA VAL A 180 -4.53 9.39 -0.33
C VAL A 180 -3.14 8.98 -0.78
N ASP A 181 -2.87 9.05 -2.08
CA ASP A 181 -1.60 8.66 -2.71
C ASP A 181 -0.62 9.84 -2.85
N ASN A 182 -0.36 10.51 -1.73
CA ASN A 182 0.64 11.56 -1.65
C ASN A 182 1.94 11.04 -1.01
N THR A 183 3.01 11.85 -1.04
CA THR A 183 4.28 11.45 -0.42
C THR A 183 4.22 11.42 1.10
N ASN A 184 3.48 12.35 1.72
CA ASN A 184 3.17 12.38 3.15
C ASN A 184 4.41 12.18 4.05
N LEU A 185 5.51 12.84 3.71
CA LEU A 185 6.80 12.68 4.38
C LEU A 185 6.80 13.35 5.75
N LYS A 186 6.00 14.42 5.91
CA LYS A 186 5.80 15.12 7.19
C LYS A 186 4.42 14.83 7.76
N LEU A 187 4.31 14.84 9.10
CA LEU A 187 3.03 14.58 9.77
C LEU A 187 2.00 15.65 9.42
N TRP A 188 2.41 16.92 9.36
CA TRP A 188 1.51 18.03 9.02
C TRP A 188 0.89 17.91 7.61
N GLU A 189 1.57 17.23 6.67
CA GLU A 189 1.03 17.00 5.30
C GLU A 189 -0.20 16.08 5.33
N MET A 190 -0.31 15.21 6.34
CA MET A 190 -1.41 14.27 6.51
C MET A 190 -2.59 14.88 7.29
N MET A 191 -2.35 15.91 8.10
CA MET A 191 -3.34 16.45 9.05
C MET A 191 -4.67 16.90 8.44
N PRO A 192 -4.73 17.54 7.26
CA PRO A 192 -6.00 17.89 6.63
C PRO A 192 -6.90 16.66 6.42
N TYR A 193 -6.32 15.55 5.94
CA TYR A 193 -7.04 14.31 5.70
C TYR A 193 -7.45 13.62 7.00
N VAL A 194 -6.58 13.61 8.01
CA VAL A 194 -6.87 13.10 9.36
C VAL A 194 -8.07 13.81 9.95
N LYS A 195 -8.13 15.15 9.86
CA LYS A 195 -9.25 15.95 10.35
C LYS A 195 -10.57 15.53 9.70
N TYR A 196 -10.60 15.37 8.38
CA TYR A 196 -11.80 14.93 7.66
C TYR A 196 -12.21 13.51 8.06
N ALA A 197 -11.25 12.60 8.22
CA ALA A 197 -11.50 11.24 8.67
C ALA A 197 -12.13 11.21 10.07
N VAL A 198 -11.54 11.90 11.05
CA VAL A 198 -12.04 11.93 12.43
C VAL A 198 -13.44 12.53 12.48
N GLN A 199 -13.67 13.66 11.81
CA GLN A 199 -14.99 14.32 11.77
C GLN A 199 -16.08 13.42 11.18
N ASN A 200 -15.72 12.52 10.26
CA ASN A 200 -16.66 11.63 9.59
C ASN A 200 -16.55 10.18 10.07
N GLY A 201 -15.89 9.91 11.21
CA GLY A 201 -15.85 8.57 11.83
C GLY A 201 -15.12 7.50 11.01
N TYR A 202 -14.00 7.85 10.39
CA TYR A 202 -13.11 6.92 9.69
C TYR A 202 -12.05 6.34 10.62
N THR A 203 -11.72 5.07 10.44
CA THR A 203 -10.46 4.50 10.92
C THR A 203 -9.34 4.94 9.99
N ILE A 204 -8.20 5.35 10.56
CA ILE A 204 -7.05 5.87 9.81
C ILE A 204 -5.93 4.85 9.80
N GLU A 205 -5.37 4.60 8.62
CA GLU A 205 -4.24 3.70 8.40
C GLU A 205 -3.14 4.44 7.64
N ILE A 206 -1.88 4.32 8.08
CA ILE A 206 -0.72 4.80 7.31
C ILE A 206 -0.06 3.59 6.65
N VAL A 207 0.11 3.63 5.34
CA VAL A 207 0.75 2.55 4.57
C VAL A 207 2.05 3.04 3.97
N GLU A 208 3.15 2.41 4.37
CA GLU A 208 4.51 2.70 3.90
C GLU A 208 5.03 1.51 3.11
N PRO A 209 5.03 1.55 1.76
CA PRO A 209 5.68 0.51 0.96
C PRO A 209 7.16 0.43 1.28
N LYS A 210 7.67 -0.78 1.51
CA LYS A 210 9.08 -1.04 1.85
C LYS A 210 9.70 -2.09 0.94
N PRO A 211 9.73 -1.87 -0.40
CA PRO A 211 10.45 -2.77 -1.28
C PRO A 211 11.96 -2.78 -0.95
N SER A 212 12.68 -3.79 -1.44
CA SER A 212 14.13 -3.95 -1.21
C SER A 212 14.98 -2.76 -1.65
N TRP A 213 14.46 -1.92 -2.55
CA TRP A 213 15.11 -0.69 -3.02
C TRP A 213 14.66 0.60 -2.32
N SER A 214 13.79 0.53 -1.32
CA SER A 214 13.19 1.68 -0.63
C SER A 214 14.20 2.69 -0.07
N LYS A 215 15.44 2.25 0.22
CA LYS A 215 16.52 3.10 0.73
C LYS A 215 17.48 3.61 -0.36
N CYS A 216 17.29 3.21 -1.62
CA CYS A 216 18.19 3.54 -2.73
C CYS A 216 17.58 4.64 -3.62
N ALA A 217 17.99 5.89 -3.39
CA ALA A 217 17.49 7.05 -4.16
C ALA A 217 17.68 6.90 -5.68
N GLY A 218 18.76 6.24 -6.14
CA GLY A 218 18.96 5.96 -7.57
C GLY A 218 17.90 5.03 -8.15
N LYS A 219 17.57 3.93 -7.45
CA LYS A 219 16.53 2.99 -7.87
C LYS A 219 15.13 3.58 -7.78
N LEU A 220 14.89 4.45 -6.80
CA LEU A 220 13.66 5.23 -6.68
C LEU A 220 13.51 6.23 -7.84
N ALA A 221 14.60 6.90 -8.22
CA ALA A 221 14.64 7.82 -9.36
C ALA A 221 14.29 7.10 -10.68
N GLN A 222 14.83 5.90 -10.88
CA GLN A 222 14.53 5.08 -12.06
C GLN A 222 13.08 4.59 -12.13
N ARG A 223 12.39 4.48 -11.00
CA ARG A 223 11.04 3.90 -10.90
C ARG A 223 9.91 4.91 -10.76
N ASN A 224 10.22 6.19 -10.52
CA ASN A 224 9.19 7.20 -10.41
C ASN A 224 8.78 7.74 -11.78
N ILE A 225 7.49 7.89 -12.00
CA ILE A 225 6.92 8.27 -13.30
C ILE A 225 6.93 9.78 -13.56
N HIS A 226 7.25 10.59 -12.54
CA HIS A 226 7.27 12.06 -12.63
C HIS A 226 8.67 12.63 -12.87
N GLY A 227 9.68 11.78 -13.10
CA GLY A 227 11.04 12.18 -13.42
C GLY A 227 11.80 12.87 -12.28
N VAL A 228 11.42 12.64 -11.03
CA VAL A 228 12.11 13.21 -9.86
C VAL A 228 13.52 12.65 -9.76
N ALA A 229 14.52 13.53 -9.81
CA ALA A 229 15.93 13.15 -9.79
C ALA A 229 16.36 12.54 -8.44
N ALA A 230 17.36 11.64 -8.47
CA ALA A 230 17.86 10.94 -7.29
C ALA A 230 18.34 11.89 -6.18
N GLU A 231 18.96 13.02 -6.52
CA GLU A 231 19.37 14.03 -5.55
C GLU A 231 18.16 14.63 -4.80
N LYS A 232 17.12 15.02 -5.53
CA LYS A 232 15.88 15.51 -4.93
C LYS A 232 15.22 14.47 -4.04
N ILE A 233 15.22 13.20 -4.46
CA ILE A 233 14.71 12.09 -3.65
C ILE A 233 15.51 11.93 -2.35
N ARG A 234 16.84 12.04 -2.37
CA ARG A 234 17.65 12.04 -1.13
C ARG A 234 17.20 13.15 -0.19
N THR A 235 17.08 14.38 -0.68
CA THR A 235 16.58 15.51 0.13
C THR A 235 15.17 15.26 0.67
N MET A 236 14.30 14.60 -0.09
CA MET A 236 12.96 14.22 0.38
C MET A 236 13.04 13.15 1.49
N MET A 237 13.90 12.15 1.34
CA MET A 237 14.13 11.13 2.37
C MET A 237 14.68 11.74 3.66
N ASP A 238 15.59 12.71 3.58
CA ASP A 238 16.13 13.42 4.75
C ASP A 238 15.06 14.24 5.48
N LYS A 239 14.02 14.67 4.76
CA LYS A 239 12.86 15.36 5.32
C LYS A 239 11.84 14.40 5.93
N TYR A 240 11.98 13.08 5.81
CA TYR A 240 11.04 12.16 6.44
C TYR A 240 10.97 12.37 7.96
N GLU A 241 9.77 12.54 8.49
CA GLU A 241 9.50 12.68 9.92
C GLU A 241 9.00 11.35 10.48
N LYS A 242 9.56 10.85 11.60
CA LYS A 242 9.00 9.63 12.21
C LYS A 242 7.67 9.94 12.89
N GLY A 243 6.71 9.04 12.76
CA GLY A 243 5.45 9.11 13.50
C GLY A 243 4.38 8.22 12.88
N ASP A 244 3.39 7.86 13.69
CA ASP A 244 2.26 7.01 13.32
C ASP A 244 0.90 7.68 13.55
N VAL A 245 -0.20 6.91 13.50
CA VAL A 245 -1.55 7.44 13.71
C VAL A 245 -1.71 8.03 15.12
N PRO A 246 -1.35 7.35 16.22
CA PRO A 246 -1.31 7.96 17.55
C PRO A 246 -0.57 9.30 17.61
N ASP A 247 0.55 9.44 16.90
CA ASP A 247 1.27 10.73 16.86
C ASP A 247 0.49 11.82 16.13
N LEU A 248 -0.16 11.51 15.01
CA LEU A 248 -1.05 12.45 14.30
C LEU A 248 -2.21 12.93 15.18
N MET A 249 -2.72 12.06 16.06
CA MET A 249 -3.84 12.39 16.95
C MET A 249 -3.43 13.28 18.14
N LYS A 250 -2.12 13.48 18.37
CA LYS A 250 -1.60 14.40 19.40
C LYS A 250 -1.31 15.80 18.87
N VAL A 251 -1.21 15.94 17.53
CA VAL A 251 -0.95 17.22 16.87
C VAL A 251 -2.25 18.02 16.86
N ASN A 252 -2.51 18.75 17.95
CA ASN A 252 -3.64 19.68 18.10
C ASN A 252 -3.35 21.04 17.46
#